data_AF-A0A2V5U0M0-F1
#
_entry.id   AF-A0A2V5U0M0-F1
#
_cell.length_a   1.000
_cell.length_b   1.000
_cell.length_c   1.000
_cell.angle_alpha   90.00
_cell.angle_beta   90.00
_cell.angle_gamma   90.00
#
_symmetry.space_group_name_H-M   'P 1'
#
loop_
_entity.id
_entity.type
_entity.pdbx_description
1 polymer ?
#
loop_
_entity_poly.entity_id
_entity_poly.type
_entity_poly.pdbx_seq_one_letter_code
_entity_poly.pdbx_strand_id
1 'polypeptide(L)'
;MNLGLLLVCCWLPAAIVTLGLSGSAMLHMPKERLRWGATSLHETFGTIIEASFYRMPLDFMAGTSFIQLIWLLFGATSLAWFLFLLFRPDQNLRLFRFALALSAVTAVTLIIHWTAFRLFGLLLPRGRTAIYFFPLLMTAVGSLAAIPPPSRFARYLRGSVLAILFVMATCFLLCLRLTYFEEWRWNADIKEAYSVLNCMSRNYGVRSVSACWCYVYPLNFYRLQSKHSLLSSVSDDRMDSGDAQAYVFNTFFERDTGVLDRRELKIIYRGRPLPGRVGNTVIAVKPELAQALLTGPCFTKRFDLSR
;
A
#
# COMPACT_ATOMS: atom_id res chain seq x y z
N MET A 1 -10.14 23.19 -33.74
CA MET A 1 -9.18 23.52 -32.68
C MET A 1 -7.80 23.11 -33.16
N ASN A 2 -6.83 24.03 -33.18
CA ASN A 2 -5.53 23.80 -33.83
C ASN A 2 -4.70 22.80 -33.00
N LEU A 3 -4.24 21.71 -33.60
CA LEU A 3 -3.53 20.63 -32.89
C LEU A 3 -2.31 21.15 -32.13
N GLY A 4 -1.60 22.13 -32.72
CA GLY A 4 -0.47 22.80 -32.08
C GLY A 4 -0.86 23.60 -30.82
N LEU A 5 -2.02 24.25 -30.82
CA LEU A 5 -2.50 25.00 -29.64
C LEU A 5 -2.88 24.06 -28.50
N LEU A 6 -3.55 22.95 -28.81
CA LEU A 6 -3.88 21.88 -27.87
C LEU A 6 -2.63 21.25 -27.27
N LEU A 7 -1.63 20.95 -28.10
CA LEU A 7 -0.35 20.43 -27.64
C LEU A 7 0.33 21.43 -26.70
N VAL A 8 0.47 22.70 -27.08
CA VAL A 8 1.10 23.71 -26.22
C VAL A 8 0.34 23.89 -24.91
N CYS A 9 -1.00 24.02 -24.94
CA CYS A 9 -1.81 24.22 -23.75
C CYS A 9 -1.84 23.01 -22.79
N CYS A 10 -1.64 21.79 -23.28
CA CYS A 10 -1.68 20.58 -22.43
C CYS A 10 -0.27 20.05 -22.07
N TRP A 11 0.66 20.04 -23.02
CA TRP A 11 2.02 19.53 -22.79
C TRP A 11 2.88 20.49 -22.00
N LEU A 12 2.82 21.80 -22.26
CA LEU A 12 3.71 22.75 -21.61
C LEU A 12 3.50 22.77 -20.10
N PRO A 13 2.25 22.85 -19.57
CA PRO A 13 2.03 22.78 -18.13
C PRO A 13 2.41 21.41 -17.56
N ALA A 14 2.09 20.32 -18.24
CA ALA A 14 2.44 18.98 -17.79
C ALA A 14 3.96 18.79 -17.72
N ALA A 15 4.71 19.27 -18.71
CA ALA A 15 6.16 19.21 -18.73
C ALA A 15 6.78 20.10 -17.65
N ILE A 16 6.27 21.31 -17.44
CA ILE A 16 6.73 22.22 -16.38
C ILE A 16 6.51 21.59 -15.00
N VAL A 17 5.31 21.06 -14.74
CA VAL A 17 5.00 20.39 -13.47
C VAL A 17 5.89 19.16 -13.27
N THR A 18 6.03 18.33 -14.30
CA THR A 18 6.80 17.08 -14.21
C THR A 18 8.30 17.33 -14.05
N LEU A 19 8.89 18.18 -14.90
CA LEU A 19 10.32 18.47 -14.87
C LEU A 19 10.68 19.38 -13.68
N GLY A 20 9.84 20.36 -13.38
CA GLY A 20 10.05 21.31 -12.29
C GLY A 20 9.94 20.66 -10.93
N LEU A 21 8.83 19.97 -10.63
CA LEU A 21 8.62 19.35 -9.32
C LEU A 21 9.35 18.01 -9.21
N SER A 22 9.06 17.07 -10.11
CA SER A 22 9.63 15.72 -10.00
C SER A 22 11.10 15.69 -10.37
N GLY A 23 11.52 16.43 -11.39
CA GLY A 23 12.93 16.52 -11.78
C GLY A 23 13.79 17.14 -10.68
N SER A 24 13.35 18.24 -10.07
CA SER A 24 14.05 18.85 -8.92
C SER A 24 14.16 17.88 -7.75
N ALA A 25 13.06 17.19 -7.39
CA ALA A 25 13.08 16.19 -6.34
C ALA A 25 14.07 15.06 -6.65
N MET A 26 14.09 14.54 -7.88
CA MET A 26 15.03 13.47 -8.27
C MET A 26 16.50 13.91 -8.24
N LEU A 27 16.80 15.16 -8.59
CA LEU A 27 18.16 15.68 -8.57
C LEU A 27 18.71 15.87 -7.15
N HIS A 28 17.86 16.23 -6.19
CA HIS A 28 18.26 16.54 -4.82
C HIS A 28 18.05 15.38 -3.83
N MET A 29 17.33 14.33 -4.22
CA MET A 29 17.07 13.18 -3.34
C MET A 29 18.33 12.28 -3.23
N PRO A 30 18.71 11.84 -2.02
CA PRO A 30 19.84 10.92 -1.85
C PRO A 30 19.59 9.63 -2.65
N LYS A 31 20.51 9.30 -3.56
CA LYS A 31 20.39 8.15 -4.48
C LYS A 31 20.15 6.82 -3.77
N GLU A 32 20.63 6.71 -2.53
CA GLU A 32 20.48 5.53 -1.69
C GLU A 32 19.02 5.25 -1.29
N ARG A 33 18.19 6.29 -1.26
CA ARG A 33 16.75 6.21 -0.96
C ARG A 33 15.90 5.83 -2.17
N LEU A 34 16.49 5.72 -3.37
CA LEU A 34 15.81 5.35 -4.62
C LEU A 34 15.96 3.86 -4.99
N ARG A 35 16.49 3.04 -4.09
CA ARG A 35 16.71 1.59 -4.32
C ARG A 35 15.46 0.71 -4.15
N TRP A 36 14.30 1.30 -3.86
CA TRP A 36 13.05 0.56 -3.71
C TRP A 36 12.26 0.53 -5.01
N GLY A 37 12.14 -0.66 -5.62
CA GLY A 37 11.39 -0.87 -6.86
C GLY A 37 11.40 -2.34 -7.29
N ALA A 38 10.81 -2.61 -8.44
CA ALA A 38 10.75 -3.94 -9.05
C ALA A 38 11.84 -4.11 -10.12
N THR A 39 12.36 -5.33 -10.27
CA THR A 39 13.35 -5.68 -11.30
C THR A 39 12.70 -6.30 -12.55
N SER A 40 11.37 -6.48 -12.53
CA SER A 40 10.61 -7.00 -13.67
C SER A 40 9.18 -6.48 -13.70
N LEU A 41 8.56 -6.49 -14.89
CA LEU A 41 7.12 -6.21 -15.03
C LEU A 41 6.28 -7.26 -14.29
N HIS A 42 6.72 -8.52 -14.29
CA HIS A 42 6.09 -9.58 -13.52
C HIS A 42 6.03 -9.22 -12.03
N GLU A 43 7.14 -8.75 -11.45
CA GLU A 43 7.17 -8.29 -10.06
C GLU A 43 6.31 -7.04 -9.85
N THR A 44 6.35 -6.08 -10.77
CA THR A 44 5.50 -4.87 -10.74
C THR A 44 4.02 -5.23 -10.60
N PHE A 45 3.50 -6.02 -11.55
CA PHE A 45 2.11 -6.44 -11.54
C PHE A 45 1.82 -7.45 -10.43
N GLY A 46 2.75 -8.33 -10.09
CA GLY A 46 2.66 -9.25 -8.96
C GLY A 46 2.33 -8.51 -7.66
N THR A 47 3.03 -7.40 -7.38
CA THR A 47 2.74 -6.61 -6.17
C THR A 47 1.36 -5.96 -6.18
N ILE A 48 0.85 -5.52 -7.34
CA ILE A 48 -0.52 -4.97 -7.46
C ILE A 48 -1.54 -6.08 -7.21
N ILE A 49 -1.33 -7.26 -7.80
CA ILE A 49 -2.21 -8.41 -7.71
C ILE A 49 -2.27 -8.89 -6.25
N GLU A 50 -1.12 -9.09 -5.62
CA GLU A 50 -1.02 -9.49 -4.22
C GLU A 50 -1.70 -8.49 -3.28
N ALA A 51 -1.52 -7.18 -3.51
CA ALA A 51 -2.16 -6.13 -2.72
C ALA A 51 -3.68 -6.08 -2.93
N SER A 52 -4.16 -6.32 -4.16
CA SER A 52 -5.59 -6.26 -4.52
C SER A 52 -6.41 -7.38 -3.89
N PHE A 53 -5.79 -8.55 -3.67
CA PHE A 53 -6.42 -9.74 -3.06
C PHE A 53 -5.84 -10.06 -1.69
N TYR A 54 -5.33 -9.05 -0.99
CA TYR A 54 -4.67 -9.22 0.28
C TYR A 54 -5.61 -9.86 1.32
N ARG A 55 -5.24 -11.07 1.77
CA ARG A 55 -5.99 -11.87 2.75
C ARG A 55 -7.44 -12.14 2.35
N MET A 56 -7.61 -12.75 1.19
CA MET A 56 -8.86 -13.35 0.74
C MET A 56 -9.46 -14.25 1.85
N PRO A 57 -10.72 -14.05 2.28
CA PRO A 57 -11.30 -14.77 3.42
C PRO A 57 -11.69 -16.22 3.10
N LEU A 58 -11.79 -16.59 1.83
CA LEU A 58 -12.15 -17.94 1.38
C LEU A 58 -10.88 -18.67 0.94
N ASP A 59 -10.50 -19.72 1.65
CA ASP A 59 -9.22 -20.44 1.45
C ASP A 59 -9.04 -20.96 0.02
N PHE A 60 -10.11 -21.45 -0.62
CA PHE A 60 -10.04 -21.92 -2.01
C PHE A 60 -9.80 -20.79 -3.03
N MET A 61 -10.21 -19.56 -2.70
CA MET A 61 -9.93 -18.36 -3.51
C MET A 61 -8.61 -17.69 -3.14
N ALA A 62 -8.06 -18.00 -1.97
CA ALA A 62 -6.78 -17.48 -1.49
C ALA A 62 -5.57 -18.14 -2.17
N GLY A 63 -5.79 -19.21 -2.95
CA GLY A 63 -4.74 -19.87 -3.72
C GLY A 63 -4.16 -18.97 -4.82
N THR A 64 -2.84 -18.95 -4.94
CA THR A 64 -2.11 -18.22 -6.00
C THR A 64 -2.62 -18.58 -7.39
N SER A 65 -2.99 -19.84 -7.63
CA SER A 65 -3.54 -20.32 -8.89
C SER A 65 -4.89 -19.68 -9.26
N PHE A 66 -5.78 -19.44 -8.28
CA PHE A 66 -7.09 -18.83 -8.53
C PHE A 66 -6.94 -17.36 -8.92
N ILE A 67 -6.10 -16.63 -8.18
CA ILE A 67 -5.82 -15.22 -8.46
C ILE A 67 -5.17 -15.08 -9.85
N GLN A 68 -4.17 -15.89 -10.16
CA GLN A 68 -3.53 -15.91 -11.48
C GLN A 68 -4.56 -16.22 -12.59
N LEU A 69 -5.42 -17.22 -12.38
CA LEU A 69 -6.46 -17.57 -13.34
C LEU A 69 -7.43 -16.41 -13.59
N ILE A 70 -7.90 -15.71 -12.56
CA ILE A 70 -8.77 -14.55 -12.71
C ILE A 70 -8.10 -13.45 -13.54
N TRP A 71 -6.84 -13.13 -13.26
CA TRP A 71 -6.11 -12.10 -14.01
C TRP A 71 -5.82 -12.51 -15.46
N LEU A 72 -5.52 -13.79 -15.70
CA LEU A 72 -5.38 -14.34 -17.04
C LEU A 72 -6.68 -14.26 -17.82
N LEU A 73 -7.80 -14.66 -17.21
CA LEU A 73 -9.13 -14.56 -17.82
C LEU A 73 -9.50 -13.09 -18.09
N PHE A 74 -9.21 -12.19 -17.15
CA PHE A 74 -9.42 -10.76 -17.31
C PHE A 74 -8.63 -10.21 -18.51
N GLY A 75 -7.34 -10.51 -18.61
CA GLY A 75 -6.50 -10.10 -19.72
C GLY A 75 -6.97 -10.69 -21.06
N ALA A 76 -7.24 -11.99 -21.10
CA ALA A 76 -7.64 -12.71 -22.31
C ALA A 76 -9.00 -12.24 -22.85
N THR A 77 -10.01 -12.11 -21.98
CA THR A 77 -11.35 -11.66 -22.39
C THR A 77 -11.35 -10.18 -22.79
N SER A 78 -10.61 -9.32 -22.07
CA SER A 78 -10.47 -7.91 -22.43
C SER A 78 -9.75 -7.73 -23.77
N LEU A 79 -8.68 -8.49 -24.00
CA LEU A 79 -7.95 -8.47 -25.28
C LEU A 79 -8.81 -9.01 -26.42
N ALA A 80 -9.49 -10.12 -26.23
CA ALA A 80 -10.39 -10.68 -27.24
C ALA A 80 -11.51 -9.70 -27.60
N TRP A 81 -12.09 -9.02 -26.60
CA TRP A 81 -13.08 -7.96 -26.83
C TRP A 81 -12.48 -6.77 -27.58
N PHE A 82 -11.31 -6.29 -27.18
CA PHE A 82 -10.60 -5.20 -27.86
C PHE A 82 -10.31 -5.53 -29.33
N LEU A 83 -9.79 -6.72 -29.62
CA LEU A 83 -9.50 -7.18 -30.98
C LEU A 83 -10.78 -7.31 -31.80
N PHE A 84 -11.86 -7.85 -31.22
CA PHE A 84 -13.16 -7.92 -31.90
C PHE A 84 -13.65 -6.53 -32.32
N LEU A 85 -13.47 -5.51 -31.47
CA LEU A 85 -13.84 -4.12 -31.76
C LEU A 85 -12.97 -3.50 -32.86
N LEU A 86 -11.66 -3.77 -32.88
CA LEU A 86 -10.73 -3.25 -33.90
C LEU A 86 -11.13 -3.62 -35.32
N PHE A 87 -11.64 -4.84 -35.53
CA PHE A 87 -12.07 -5.34 -36.84
C PHE A 87 -13.52 -4.96 -37.20
N ARG A 88 -14.18 -4.10 -36.43
CA ARG A 88 -15.59 -3.71 -36.63
C ARG A 88 -15.76 -2.17 -36.52
N PRO A 89 -15.53 -1.43 -37.61
CA PRO A 89 -15.50 0.04 -37.58
C PRO A 89 -16.86 0.71 -37.33
N ASP A 90 -17.99 -0.01 -37.46
CA ASP A 90 -19.35 0.55 -37.37
C ASP A 90 -19.87 0.80 -35.94
N GLN A 91 -19.01 0.67 -34.92
CA GLN A 91 -19.43 0.84 -33.52
C GLN A 91 -19.41 2.31 -33.10
N ASN A 92 -19.86 2.60 -31.87
CA ASN A 92 -19.86 3.95 -31.30
C ASN A 92 -18.44 4.55 -31.32
N LEU A 93 -18.12 5.25 -32.41
CA LEU A 93 -16.77 5.72 -32.76
C LEU A 93 -16.19 6.61 -31.67
N ARG A 94 -17.03 7.33 -30.91
CA ARG A 94 -16.58 8.19 -29.82
C ARG A 94 -16.04 7.38 -28.64
N LEU A 95 -16.83 6.41 -28.15
CA LEU A 95 -16.41 5.54 -27.05
C LEU A 95 -15.23 4.66 -27.44
N PHE A 96 -15.22 4.14 -28.67
CA PHE A 96 -14.10 3.36 -29.16
C PHE A 96 -12.80 4.18 -29.24
N ARG A 97 -12.85 5.40 -29.78
CA ARG A 97 -11.69 6.31 -29.79
C ARG A 97 -11.21 6.67 -28.38
N PHE A 98 -12.14 6.89 -27.45
CA PHE A 98 -11.81 7.15 -26.05
C PHE A 98 -11.11 5.95 -25.40
N ALA A 99 -11.66 4.76 -25.57
CA ALA A 99 -11.07 3.53 -25.07
C ALA A 99 -9.69 3.26 -25.70
N LEU A 100 -9.54 3.48 -27.01
CA LEU A 100 -8.26 3.38 -27.71
C LEU A 100 -7.23 4.37 -27.17
N ALA A 101 -7.62 5.62 -26.91
CA ALA A 101 -6.75 6.63 -26.33
C ALA A 101 -6.27 6.21 -24.93
N LEU A 102 -7.15 5.70 -24.07
CA LEU A 102 -6.79 5.21 -22.73
C LEU A 102 -5.87 3.98 -22.79
N SER A 103 -6.15 3.03 -23.67
CA SER A 103 -5.29 1.87 -23.92
C SER A 103 -3.91 2.31 -24.42
N ALA A 104 -3.85 3.29 -25.32
CA ALA A 104 -2.60 3.85 -25.82
C ALA A 104 -1.81 4.56 -24.71
N VAL A 105 -2.47 5.37 -23.87
CA VAL A 105 -1.82 6.02 -22.71
C VAL A 105 -1.25 4.98 -21.75
N THR A 106 -2.01 3.91 -21.47
CA THR A 106 -1.56 2.81 -20.61
C THR A 106 -0.33 2.11 -21.20
N ALA A 107 -0.36 1.79 -22.49
CA ALA A 107 0.74 1.15 -23.21
C ALA A 107 1.99 2.04 -23.25
N VAL A 108 1.84 3.33 -23.60
CA VAL A 108 2.93 4.30 -23.62
C VAL A 108 3.55 4.45 -22.23
N THR A 109 2.72 4.51 -21.17
CA THR A 109 3.22 4.59 -19.79
C THR A 109 4.07 3.36 -19.44
N LEU A 110 3.61 2.16 -19.79
CA LEU A 110 4.38 0.93 -19.57
C LEU A 110 5.68 0.91 -20.38
N ILE A 111 5.64 1.32 -21.65
CA ILE A 111 6.82 1.40 -22.52
C ILE A 111 7.84 2.40 -21.96
N ILE A 112 7.42 3.56 -21.47
CA ILE A 112 8.31 4.54 -20.86
C ILE A 112 9.01 3.94 -19.64
N HIS A 113 8.28 3.32 -18.72
CA HIS A 113 8.88 2.69 -17.53
C HIS A 113 9.81 1.54 -17.91
N TRP A 114 9.42 0.69 -18.85
CA TRP A 114 10.24 -0.42 -19.33
C TRP A 114 11.51 0.07 -20.02
N THR A 115 11.41 1.11 -20.84
CA THR A 115 12.56 1.73 -21.52
C THR A 115 13.49 2.37 -20.50
N ALA A 116 12.93 3.07 -19.51
CA ALA A 116 13.71 3.67 -18.43
C ALA A 116 14.49 2.61 -17.62
N PHE A 117 13.85 1.46 -17.36
CA PHE A 117 14.48 0.31 -16.72
C PHE A 117 15.60 -0.29 -17.56
N ARG A 118 15.37 -0.51 -18.86
CA ARG A 118 16.35 -1.15 -19.75
C ARG A 118 17.53 -0.26 -20.11
N LEU A 119 17.30 1.04 -20.32
CA LEU A 119 18.33 1.98 -20.78
C LEU A 119 19.07 2.67 -19.64
N PHE A 120 18.39 2.97 -18.53
CA PHE A 120 18.97 3.75 -17.42
C PHE A 120 19.09 2.96 -16.11
N GLY A 121 18.66 1.69 -16.08
CA GLY A 121 18.69 0.86 -14.87
C GLY A 121 17.74 1.35 -13.77
N LEU A 122 16.77 2.19 -14.11
CA LEU A 122 15.78 2.69 -13.16
C LEU A 122 14.80 1.58 -12.79
N LEU A 123 14.68 1.25 -11.50
CA LEU A 123 13.77 0.20 -11.04
C LEU A 123 12.32 0.51 -11.44
N LEU A 124 11.58 -0.54 -11.76
CA LEU A 124 10.17 -0.45 -12.14
C LEU A 124 9.30 -0.10 -10.92
N PRO A 125 8.10 0.47 -11.13
CA PRO A 125 7.17 0.77 -10.04
C PRO A 125 6.84 -0.48 -9.21
N ARG A 126 6.69 -0.32 -7.90
CA ARG A 126 6.42 -1.41 -6.96
C ARG A 126 5.53 -0.93 -5.82
N GLY A 127 4.59 -1.76 -5.37
CA GLY A 127 3.68 -1.41 -4.28
C GLY A 127 2.93 -0.11 -4.59
N ARG A 128 3.01 0.88 -3.70
CA ARG A 128 2.38 2.21 -3.87
C ARG A 128 2.64 2.92 -5.18
N THR A 129 3.78 2.73 -5.84
CA THR A 129 4.03 3.39 -7.14
C THR A 129 3.43 2.62 -8.31
N ALA A 130 3.19 1.32 -8.16
CA ALA A 130 2.57 0.48 -9.17
C ALA A 130 1.04 0.65 -9.21
N ILE A 131 0.41 1.12 -8.12
CA ILE A 131 -1.06 1.25 -8.03
C ILE A 131 -1.66 2.14 -9.11
N TYR A 132 -0.88 3.08 -9.68
CA TYR A 132 -1.35 4.00 -10.72
C TYR A 132 -1.61 3.31 -12.07
N PHE A 133 -1.04 2.12 -12.32
CA PHE A 133 -1.40 1.32 -13.49
C PHE A 133 -2.83 0.78 -13.42
N PHE A 134 -3.32 0.51 -12.21
CA PHE A 134 -4.64 -0.07 -12.00
C PHE A 134 -5.80 0.83 -12.46
N PRO A 135 -5.93 2.12 -12.05
CA PRO A 135 -7.02 2.96 -12.54
C PRO A 135 -6.92 3.22 -14.04
N LEU A 136 -5.72 3.32 -14.61
CA LEU A 136 -5.53 3.43 -16.07
C LEU A 136 -6.08 2.19 -16.80
N LEU A 137 -5.66 1.01 -16.36
CA LEU A 137 -6.12 -0.27 -16.92
C LEU A 137 -7.64 -0.45 -16.75
N MET A 138 -8.18 -0.18 -15.57
CA MET A 138 -9.60 -0.32 -15.28
C MET A 138 -10.45 0.69 -16.06
N THR A 139 -9.98 1.92 -16.25
CA THR A 139 -10.71 2.91 -17.06
C THR A 139 -10.68 2.55 -18.54
N ALA A 140 -9.54 2.03 -19.05
CA ALA A 140 -9.44 1.54 -20.42
C ALA A 140 -10.41 0.36 -20.66
N VAL A 141 -10.36 -0.66 -19.80
CA VAL A 141 -11.24 -1.84 -19.93
C VAL A 141 -12.70 -1.49 -19.67
N GLY A 142 -13.01 -0.63 -18.70
CA GLY A 142 -14.36 -0.14 -18.43
C GLY A 142 -14.95 0.61 -19.63
N SER A 143 -14.13 1.44 -20.29
CA SER A 143 -14.54 2.14 -21.52
C SER A 143 -14.82 1.16 -22.66
N LEU A 144 -14.01 0.12 -22.81
CA LEU A 144 -14.26 -0.95 -23.78
C LEU A 144 -15.55 -1.72 -23.44
N ALA A 145 -15.75 -2.07 -22.17
CA ALA A 145 -16.94 -2.79 -21.71
C ALA A 145 -18.23 -1.96 -21.82
N ALA A 146 -18.15 -0.64 -21.91
CA ALA A 146 -19.29 0.24 -22.14
C ALA A 146 -19.82 0.20 -23.60
N ILE A 147 -19.03 -0.29 -24.55
CA ILE A 147 -19.41 -0.32 -25.96
C ILE A 147 -20.49 -1.41 -26.18
N PRO A 148 -21.64 -1.07 -26.78
CA PRO A 148 -22.73 -2.03 -26.98
C PRO A 148 -22.34 -3.11 -28.00
N PRO A 149 -22.68 -4.39 -27.76
CA PRO A 149 -22.31 -5.48 -28.65
C PRO A 149 -23.20 -5.49 -29.92
N PRO A 150 -22.61 -5.57 -31.14
CA PRO A 150 -23.37 -5.56 -32.40
C PRO A 150 -24.04 -6.89 -32.74
N SER A 151 -23.67 -7.99 -32.06
CA SER A 151 -24.15 -9.34 -32.39
C SER A 151 -24.36 -10.20 -31.13
N ARG A 152 -25.03 -11.36 -31.28
CA ARG A 152 -25.21 -12.32 -30.19
C ARG A 152 -23.88 -12.86 -29.66
N PHE A 153 -22.93 -13.16 -30.56
CA PHE A 153 -21.59 -13.59 -30.17
C PHE A 153 -20.85 -12.50 -29.38
N ALA A 154 -20.89 -11.26 -29.88
CA ALA A 154 -20.29 -10.11 -29.20
C ALA A 154 -20.87 -9.88 -27.80
N ARG A 155 -22.16 -10.21 -27.61
CA ARG A 155 -22.82 -10.13 -26.30
C ARG A 155 -22.21 -11.10 -25.28
N TYR A 156 -21.91 -12.33 -25.69
CA TYR A 156 -21.24 -13.29 -24.82
C TYR A 156 -19.81 -12.86 -24.50
N LEU A 157 -19.07 -12.37 -25.50
CA LEU A 157 -17.70 -11.91 -25.31
C LEU A 157 -17.62 -10.72 -24.35
N ARG A 158 -18.42 -9.68 -24.56
CA ARG A 158 -18.54 -8.55 -23.64
C ARG A 158 -19.06 -9.00 -22.26
N GLY A 159 -20.03 -9.91 -22.24
CA GLY A 159 -20.59 -10.49 -21.02
C GLY A 159 -19.53 -11.18 -20.17
N SER A 160 -18.56 -11.87 -20.79
CA SER A 160 -17.44 -12.50 -20.08
C SER A 160 -16.53 -11.47 -19.38
N VAL A 161 -16.22 -10.35 -20.05
CA VAL A 161 -15.45 -9.24 -19.46
C VAL A 161 -16.18 -8.68 -18.24
N LEU A 162 -17.49 -8.41 -18.38
CA LEU A 162 -18.31 -7.90 -17.28
C LEU A 162 -18.40 -8.89 -16.12
N ALA A 163 -18.56 -10.18 -16.40
CA ALA A 163 -18.61 -11.22 -15.38
C ALA A 163 -17.29 -11.29 -14.59
N ILE A 164 -16.14 -11.24 -15.28
CA ILE A 164 -14.83 -11.26 -14.61
C ILE A 164 -14.61 -10.00 -13.79
N LEU A 165 -14.94 -8.81 -14.31
CA LEU A 165 -14.90 -7.57 -13.56
C LEU A 165 -15.76 -7.63 -12.29
N PHE A 166 -16.96 -8.22 -12.39
CA PHE A 166 -17.85 -8.41 -11.26
C PHE A 166 -17.26 -9.37 -10.21
N VAL A 167 -16.67 -10.48 -10.65
CA VAL A 167 -15.97 -11.42 -9.75
C VAL A 167 -14.80 -10.74 -9.06
N MET A 168 -13.95 -10.00 -9.79
CA MET A 168 -12.83 -9.25 -9.22
C MET A 168 -13.30 -8.20 -8.21
N ALA A 169 -14.35 -7.45 -8.53
CA ALA A 169 -14.94 -6.46 -7.63
C ALA A 169 -15.48 -7.13 -6.35
N THR A 170 -16.18 -8.25 -6.49
CA THR A 170 -16.68 -9.03 -5.35
C THR A 170 -15.53 -9.53 -4.47
N CYS A 171 -14.47 -10.09 -5.08
CA CYS A 171 -13.30 -10.55 -4.35
C CYS A 171 -12.60 -9.40 -3.62
N PHE A 172 -12.45 -8.24 -4.26
CA PHE A 172 -11.87 -7.05 -3.65
C PHE A 172 -12.71 -6.58 -2.44
N LEU A 173 -14.04 -6.55 -2.57
CA LEU A 173 -14.93 -6.19 -1.47
C LEU A 173 -14.82 -7.19 -0.30
N LEU A 174 -14.66 -8.48 -0.58
CA LEU A 174 -14.43 -9.50 0.45
C LEU A 174 -13.06 -9.37 1.14
N CYS A 175 -12.06 -8.80 0.45
CA CYS A 175 -10.75 -8.50 1.01
C CYS A 175 -10.70 -7.18 1.79
N LEU A 176 -11.72 -6.33 1.65
CA LEU A 176 -11.70 -4.97 2.19
C LEU A 176 -11.58 -4.98 3.72
N ARG A 177 -10.54 -4.33 4.24
CA ARG A 177 -10.32 -4.15 5.68
C ARG A 177 -10.64 -2.70 6.04
N LEU A 178 -11.56 -2.52 6.98
CA LEU A 178 -11.96 -1.19 7.46
C LEU A 178 -10.99 -0.61 8.50
N THR A 179 -10.08 -1.44 9.03
CA THR A 179 -9.23 -1.07 10.17
C THR A 179 -7.79 -0.71 9.80
N TYR A 180 -7.27 -1.21 8.67
CA TYR A 180 -5.93 -0.90 8.20
C TYR A 180 -5.78 -1.17 6.70
N PHE A 181 -4.80 -0.52 6.08
CA PHE A 181 -4.37 -0.79 4.70
C PHE A 181 -3.21 -1.80 4.69
N GLU A 182 -3.12 -2.63 3.65
CA GLU A 182 -2.03 -3.61 3.49
C GLU A 182 -0.64 -2.96 3.65
N GLU A 183 -0.42 -1.85 2.93
CA GLU A 183 0.83 -1.08 2.96
C GLU A 183 1.17 -0.55 4.36
N TRP A 184 0.19 -0.41 5.26
CA TRP A 184 0.39 0.09 6.61
C TRP A 184 -0.05 -0.93 7.66
N ARG A 185 -0.07 -2.22 7.32
CA ARG A 185 -0.62 -3.28 8.18
C ARG A 185 0.07 -3.36 9.54
N TRP A 186 1.35 -3.03 9.62
CA TRP A 186 2.09 -2.99 10.90
C TRP A 186 1.52 -1.95 11.88
N ASN A 187 0.75 -0.98 11.41
CA ASN A 187 0.04 0.01 12.23
C ASN A 187 -1.35 -0.45 12.70
N ALA A 188 -1.78 -1.68 12.40
CA ALA A 188 -3.12 -2.16 12.73
C ALA A 188 -3.47 -2.03 14.23
N ASP A 189 -2.48 -2.27 15.11
CA ASP A 189 -2.68 -2.24 16.56
C ASP A 189 -2.23 -0.92 17.21
N ILE A 190 -1.85 0.09 16.42
CA ILE A 190 -1.20 1.29 16.97
C ILE A 190 -2.14 2.13 17.85
N LYS A 191 -3.45 2.04 17.62
CA LYS A 191 -4.48 2.63 18.50
C LYS A 191 -4.48 1.99 19.88
N GLU A 192 -4.42 0.66 19.94
CA GLU A 192 -4.36 -0.10 21.19
C GLU A 192 -3.03 0.19 21.91
N ALA A 193 -1.92 0.16 21.19
CA ALA A 193 -0.60 0.53 21.72
C ALA A 193 -0.58 1.96 22.29
N TYR A 194 -1.16 2.92 21.58
CA TYR A 194 -1.29 4.29 22.07
C TYR A 194 -2.15 4.38 23.34
N SER A 195 -3.24 3.62 23.44
CA SER A 195 -4.06 3.63 24.66
C SER A 195 -3.29 3.14 25.90
N VAL A 196 -2.40 2.17 25.72
CA VAL A 196 -1.50 1.68 26.79
C VAL A 196 -0.54 2.80 27.19
N LEU A 197 0.15 3.43 26.22
CA LEU A 197 1.07 4.54 26.50
C LEU A 197 0.38 5.71 27.18
N ASN A 198 -0.82 6.07 26.75
CA ASN A 198 -1.60 7.15 27.36
C ASN A 198 -2.04 6.80 28.79
N CYS A 199 -2.37 5.54 29.07
CA CYS A 199 -2.63 5.08 30.43
C CYS A 199 -1.36 5.16 31.31
N MET A 200 -0.22 4.71 30.78
CA MET A 200 1.07 4.81 31.47
C MET A 200 1.44 6.26 31.78
N SER A 201 1.16 7.16 30.84
CA SER A 201 1.40 8.58 31.01
C SER A 201 0.61 9.19 32.17
N ARG A 202 -0.66 8.77 32.32
CA ARG A 202 -1.54 9.28 33.39
C ARG A 202 -1.26 8.66 34.76
N ASN A 203 -0.96 7.37 34.82
CA ASN A 203 -0.87 6.64 36.09
C ASN A 203 0.57 6.49 36.60
N TYR A 204 1.56 6.54 35.72
CA TYR A 204 2.98 6.26 36.02
C TYR A 204 3.93 7.37 35.58
N GLY A 205 3.40 8.51 35.13
CA GLY A 205 4.23 9.67 34.76
C GLY A 205 5.13 9.46 33.54
N VAL A 206 4.82 8.48 32.69
CA VAL A 206 5.57 8.26 31.43
C VAL A 206 5.32 9.43 30.48
N ARG A 207 6.37 10.17 30.12
CA ARG A 207 6.29 11.31 29.21
C ARG A 207 7.10 11.11 27.95
N SER A 208 8.29 10.50 28.06
CA SER A 208 9.18 10.27 26.92
C SER A 208 8.98 8.89 26.30
N VAL A 209 8.65 8.87 25.01
CA VAL A 209 8.47 7.63 24.22
C VAL A 209 9.31 7.74 22.96
N SER A 210 10.17 6.74 22.74
CA SER A 210 10.90 6.56 21.48
C SER A 210 10.24 5.45 20.67
N ALA A 211 10.10 5.62 19.37
CA ALA A 211 9.47 4.62 18.53
C ALA A 211 10.24 4.39 17.23
N CYS A 212 10.05 3.23 16.59
CA CYS A 212 10.54 3.03 15.23
C CYS A 212 9.95 4.11 14.31
N TRP A 213 10.68 4.47 13.27
CA TRP A 213 10.22 5.33 12.16
C TRP A 213 8.78 5.02 11.71
N CYS A 214 8.43 3.73 11.67
CA CYS A 214 7.11 3.23 11.28
C CYS A 214 5.96 3.67 12.19
N TYR A 215 6.23 3.92 13.47
CA TYR A 215 5.24 4.24 14.50
C TYR A 215 5.25 5.70 14.95
N VAL A 216 6.27 6.49 14.60
CA VAL A 216 6.36 7.91 14.99
C VAL A 216 5.15 8.72 14.55
N TYR A 217 4.79 8.65 13.26
CA TYR A 217 3.65 9.40 12.74
C TYR A 217 2.30 8.94 13.32
N PRO A 218 1.93 7.65 13.31
CA PRO A 218 0.65 7.23 13.86
C PRO A 218 0.52 7.46 15.38
N LEU A 219 1.60 7.34 16.17
CA LEU A 219 1.56 7.67 17.60
C LEU A 219 1.36 9.16 17.83
N ASN A 220 2.04 10.02 17.07
CA ASN A 220 1.83 11.46 17.18
C ASN A 220 0.44 11.89 16.70
N PHE A 221 -0.15 11.20 15.72
CA PHE A 221 -1.54 11.42 15.33
C PHE A 221 -2.49 11.21 16.53
N TYR A 222 -2.40 10.08 17.22
CA TYR A 222 -3.24 9.82 18.39
C TYR A 222 -2.91 10.74 19.58
N ARG A 223 -1.64 11.16 19.71
CA ARG A 223 -1.21 12.18 20.68
C ARG A 223 -1.95 13.49 20.47
N LEU A 224 -1.98 13.99 19.23
CA LEU A 224 -2.65 15.23 18.85
C LEU A 224 -4.17 15.11 18.92
N GLN A 225 -4.73 13.94 18.60
CA GLN A 225 -6.17 13.68 18.69
C GLN A 225 -6.64 13.61 20.15
N SER A 226 -5.79 13.13 21.06
CA SER A 226 -6.10 13.04 22.48
C SER A 226 -6.01 14.42 23.14
N LYS A 227 -7.17 14.97 23.54
CA LYS A 227 -7.27 16.26 24.26
C LYS A 227 -6.50 16.31 25.60
N HIS A 228 -6.08 15.16 26.09
CA HIS A 228 -5.48 14.99 27.42
C HIS A 228 -4.23 14.11 27.37
N SER A 229 -3.48 14.15 26.26
CA SER A 229 -2.20 13.46 26.19
C SER A 229 -1.17 14.20 27.04
N LEU A 230 -0.51 13.47 27.95
CA LEU A 230 0.62 13.96 28.75
C LEU A 230 1.97 13.52 28.15
N LEU A 231 1.93 12.82 27.02
CA LEU A 231 3.10 12.35 26.29
C LEU A 231 3.78 13.52 25.55
N SER A 232 5.11 13.56 25.59
CA SER A 232 5.88 14.42 24.69
C SER A 232 5.72 13.95 23.24
N SER A 233 6.18 14.77 22.29
CA SER A 233 6.27 14.33 20.90
C SER A 233 7.09 13.05 20.82
N VAL A 234 6.55 12.04 20.13
CA VAL A 234 7.26 10.78 19.90
C VAL A 234 8.31 11.04 18.83
N SER A 235 9.55 10.66 19.07
CA SER A 235 10.66 10.82 18.13
C SER A 235 11.18 9.48 17.61
N ASP A 236 11.81 9.55 16.43
CA ASP A 236 12.56 8.47 15.79
C ASP A 236 14.06 8.61 16.10
N ASP A 237 14.42 9.02 17.33
CA ASP A 237 15.83 9.21 17.72
C ASP A 237 16.57 7.86 17.89
N ARG A 238 16.35 6.97 16.93
CA ARG A 238 16.93 5.64 16.68
C ARG A 238 16.90 4.70 17.86
N MET A 239 16.00 4.91 18.82
CA MET A 239 16.07 4.22 20.11
C MET A 239 17.45 4.35 20.79
N ASP A 240 18.33 5.23 20.30
CA ASP A 240 19.77 5.26 20.64
C ASP A 240 20.06 6.20 21.81
N SER A 241 19.21 7.21 22.06
CA SER A 241 19.48 8.20 23.10
C SER A 241 19.41 7.69 24.54
N GLY A 242 18.80 6.53 24.84
CA GLY A 242 18.75 5.97 26.21
C GLY A 242 17.75 6.64 27.16
N ASP A 243 17.30 7.84 26.80
CA ASP A 243 16.55 8.74 27.66
C ASP A 243 15.03 8.51 27.64
N ALA A 244 14.55 7.67 26.72
CA ALA A 244 13.14 7.33 26.68
C ALA A 244 12.74 6.38 27.82
N GLN A 245 11.57 6.64 28.41
CA GLN A 245 10.99 5.80 29.46
C GLN A 245 10.28 4.58 28.86
N ALA A 246 9.73 4.72 27.65
CA ALA A 246 9.12 3.63 26.90
C ALA A 246 9.58 3.61 25.44
N TYR A 247 9.64 2.41 24.87
CA TYR A 247 10.13 2.13 23.53
C TYR A 247 9.05 1.37 22.75
N VAL A 248 8.76 1.81 21.52
CA VAL A 248 7.77 1.17 20.65
C VAL A 248 8.41 0.72 19.35
N PHE A 249 8.49 -0.59 19.12
CA PHE A 249 9.11 -1.14 17.91
C PHE A 249 8.26 -2.24 17.32
N ASN A 250 8.58 -2.59 16.08
CA ASN A 250 8.04 -3.76 15.42
C ASN A 250 9.10 -4.88 15.47
N THR A 251 8.72 -6.07 15.93
CA THR A 251 9.68 -7.18 16.11
C THR A 251 10.37 -7.62 14.81
N PHE A 252 9.82 -7.29 13.65
CA PHE A 252 10.46 -7.58 12.35
C PHE A 252 11.62 -6.63 12.07
N PHE A 253 11.45 -5.34 12.34
CA PHE A 253 12.52 -4.35 12.16
C PHE A 253 13.54 -4.35 13.31
N GLU A 254 13.14 -4.83 14.49
CA GLU A 254 13.99 -4.83 15.68
C GLU A 254 15.01 -5.98 15.71
N ARG A 255 14.71 -7.09 15.00
CA ARG A 255 15.58 -8.29 14.91
C ARG A 255 17.03 -7.96 14.53
N ASP A 256 17.24 -6.89 13.76
CA ASP A 256 18.56 -6.47 13.28
C ASP A 256 19.23 -5.41 14.17
N THR A 257 18.50 -4.80 15.11
CA THR A 257 19.01 -3.68 15.92
C THR A 257 19.54 -4.12 17.30
N GLY A 258 19.00 -5.21 17.87
CA GLY A 258 19.40 -5.74 19.18
C GLY A 258 19.15 -4.77 20.35
N VAL A 259 18.20 -3.85 20.21
CA VAL A 259 17.92 -2.78 21.19
C VAL A 259 17.38 -3.36 22.50
N LEU A 260 16.55 -4.40 22.44
CA LEU A 260 16.06 -5.10 23.64
C LEU A 260 17.21 -5.69 24.47
N ASP A 261 18.14 -6.39 23.81
CA ASP A 261 19.21 -7.14 24.46
C ASP A 261 20.24 -6.21 25.09
N ARG A 262 20.59 -5.10 24.42
CA ARG A 262 21.60 -4.14 24.93
C ARG A 262 21.13 -3.37 26.17
N ARG A 263 19.83 -3.31 26.44
CA ARG A 263 19.25 -2.39 27.44
C ARG A 263 18.37 -3.07 28.48
N GLU A 264 18.36 -4.41 28.49
CA GLU A 264 17.58 -5.23 29.42
C GLU A 264 16.10 -4.82 29.49
N LEU A 265 15.56 -4.29 28.39
CA LEU A 265 14.20 -3.76 28.35
C LEU A 265 13.19 -4.92 28.52
N LYS A 266 12.14 -4.66 29.29
CA LYS A 266 11.06 -5.62 29.51
C LYS A 266 9.89 -5.28 28.62
N ILE A 267 9.45 -6.26 27.85
CA ILE A 267 8.24 -6.16 27.04
C ILE A 267 7.02 -6.19 27.96
N ILE A 268 6.19 -5.17 27.86
CA ILE A 268 4.97 -5.01 28.66
C ILE A 268 3.69 -5.12 27.81
N TYR A 269 3.81 -4.90 26.50
CA TYR A 269 2.71 -5.04 25.55
C TYR A 269 3.22 -5.66 24.27
N ARG A 270 2.45 -6.62 23.76
CA ARG A 270 2.64 -7.22 22.44
C ARG A 270 1.31 -7.13 21.71
N GLY A 271 1.33 -6.43 20.58
CA GLY A 271 0.23 -6.36 19.63
C GLY A 271 -0.07 -7.74 19.05
N ARG A 272 -1.22 -7.84 18.39
CA ARG A 272 -1.68 -9.11 17.83
C ARG A 272 -0.71 -9.56 16.75
N PRO A 273 -0.41 -10.86 16.69
CA PRO A 273 0.37 -11.39 15.59
C PRO A 273 -0.36 -11.13 14.27
N LEU A 274 0.32 -10.44 13.36
CA LEU A 274 -0.17 -10.23 12.01
C LEU A 274 0.33 -11.40 11.14
N PRO A 275 -0.57 -12.17 10.51
CA PRO A 275 -0.17 -13.21 9.54
C PRO A 275 0.84 -12.70 8.49
N GLY A 276 1.88 -13.50 8.25
CA GLY A 276 2.99 -13.21 7.35
C GLY A 276 4.31 -12.97 8.10
N ARG A 277 5.38 -12.61 7.38
CA ARG A 277 6.64 -12.14 7.98
C ARG A 277 6.53 -10.67 8.41
N VAL A 278 5.56 -10.37 9.26
CA VAL A 278 5.32 -9.03 9.79
C VAL A 278 5.43 -9.15 11.30
N GLY A 279 6.32 -8.38 11.90
CA GLY A 279 6.49 -8.41 13.33
C GLY A 279 5.31 -7.74 14.03
N ASN A 280 5.25 -7.93 15.33
CA ASN A 280 4.19 -7.37 16.16
C ASN A 280 4.65 -6.01 16.68
N THR A 281 3.71 -5.10 16.87
CA THR A 281 3.95 -3.90 17.67
C THR A 281 4.30 -4.33 19.08
N VAL A 282 5.39 -3.83 19.63
CA VAL A 282 5.82 -4.13 20.99
C VAL A 282 6.08 -2.83 21.72
N ILE A 283 5.64 -2.76 22.98
CA ILE A 283 6.06 -1.71 23.90
C ILE A 283 6.98 -2.36 24.93
N ALA A 284 8.18 -1.81 25.06
CA ALA A 284 9.14 -2.20 26.07
C ALA A 284 9.52 -0.99 26.95
N VAL A 285 9.85 -1.27 28.20
CA VAL A 285 10.23 -0.26 29.20
C VAL A 285 11.41 -0.74 30.03
N LYS A 286 12.00 0.17 30.80
CA LYS A 286 13.04 -0.18 31.78
C LYS A 286 12.47 -1.13 32.87
N PRO A 287 13.28 -2.06 33.42
CA PRO A 287 12.83 -3.06 34.40
C PRO A 287 12.08 -2.48 35.62
N GLU A 288 12.54 -1.35 36.14
CA GLU A 288 11.92 -0.65 37.29
C GLU A 288 10.46 -0.28 37.03
N LEU A 289 10.19 0.28 35.84
CA LEU A 289 8.85 0.66 35.41
C LEU A 289 8.00 -0.58 35.08
N ALA A 290 8.61 -1.65 34.54
CA ALA A 290 7.90 -2.89 34.24
C ALA A 290 7.29 -3.53 35.49
N GLN A 291 8.02 -3.53 36.62
CA GLN A 291 7.51 -4.09 37.88
C GLN A 291 6.28 -3.33 38.39
N ALA A 292 6.29 -2.00 38.32
CA ALA A 292 5.16 -1.16 38.72
C ALA A 292 3.92 -1.32 37.80
N LEU A 293 4.14 -1.73 36.55
CA LEU A 293 3.12 -1.88 35.52
C LEU A 293 2.38 -3.22 35.56
N LEU A 294 3.07 -4.30 35.97
CA LEU A 294 2.48 -5.65 36.06
C LEU A 294 1.33 -5.75 37.08
N THR A 295 1.27 -4.83 38.04
CA THR A 295 0.23 -4.73 39.07
C THR A 295 -0.82 -3.65 38.77
N GLY A 296 -0.72 -3.01 37.59
CA GLY A 296 -1.43 -1.78 37.25
C GLY A 296 -2.73 -1.89 36.47
N PRO A 297 -3.56 -0.84 36.44
CA PRO A 297 -4.82 -0.80 35.70
C PRO A 297 -4.65 -0.67 34.17
N CYS A 298 -3.43 -0.43 33.69
CA CYS A 298 -3.16 -0.14 32.27
C CYS A 298 -3.18 -1.36 31.35
N PHE A 299 -3.34 -2.57 31.89
CA PHE A 299 -3.42 -3.83 31.15
C PHE A 299 -4.75 -4.53 31.44
N THR A 300 -5.84 -4.04 30.83
CA THR A 300 -7.18 -4.65 30.97
C THR A 300 -7.36 -5.95 30.17
N LYS A 301 -6.32 -6.42 29.48
CA LYS A 301 -6.21 -7.79 28.99
C LYS A 301 -4.83 -8.30 29.36
N ARG A 302 -4.74 -9.27 30.27
CA ARG A 302 -3.53 -10.09 30.48
C ARG A 302 -3.26 -10.81 29.15
N PHE A 303 -2.46 -10.20 28.30
CA PHE A 303 -1.89 -10.89 27.15
C PHE A 303 -0.73 -11.72 27.69
N ASP A 304 -0.83 -13.02 27.46
CA ASP A 304 0.14 -14.01 27.90
C ASP A 304 1.55 -13.59 27.48
N LEU A 305 2.40 -13.29 28.46
CA LEU A 305 3.81 -12.96 28.26
C LEU A 305 4.64 -14.23 28.01
N SER A 306 4.00 -15.41 27.91
CA SER A 306 4.65 -16.67 27.56
C SER A 306 4.25 -17.14 26.15
N ARG A 307 5.03 -16.71 25.15
CA ARG A 307 5.39 -17.39 23.87
C ARG A 307 5.71 -16.39 22.76
#